data_AF-A0AAD6CMB8-F1
#
_entry.id   AF-A0AAD6CMB8-F1
#
_cell.length_a   1.000
_cell.length_b   1.000
_cell.length_c   1.000
_cell.angle_alpha   90.00
_cell.angle_beta   90.00
_cell.angle_gamma   90.00
#
_symmetry.space_group_name_H-M   'P 1'
#
loop_
_entity.id
_entity.type
_entity.pdbx_description
1 polymer ?
#
loop_
_entity_poly.entity_id
_entity_poly.type
_entity_poly.pdbx_seq_one_letter_code
_entity_poly.pdbx_strand_id
1 'polypeptide(L)'
;MRSASAFLLGIALASQAIPTAAWEEFSDANLFYRSVSLFDDRPADCPPCFNCQLDSYNCTHSAPCNKYNGKCSCPAGFGGDDCSVPTCGSLADGENRPPRTGATCDCKDGWGGVNCNVCQKDSACDAMMPEGQDGVCYKSGATVKQNFQMCDVTNRKILDQLGKQKPQVTFSCKAEDHSCNFQFWVDQKESFYCGLDTCEWGLETGFETNTTSYRCENVQCKCVPGRFLCGQDGSIDLGDFLDQVIKGPATFQTIADEKGSRSVFSEPEMNGLISAVFGDPSISLSCDAGECLYKTDLPGYQRPIKKINTPLIASVIAGCALLLSLSSWLYGIYLGGPQTVAICACPCRTTLMMILRGYLPNTALHLFTGTVCHII
;
A
#
# COMPACT_ATOMS: atom_id res chain seq x y z
N MET A 1 62.33 -75.47 28.85
CA MET A 1 62.81 -75.57 30.25
C MET A 1 61.75 -74.99 31.16
N ARG A 2 61.31 -75.79 32.15
CA ARG A 2 60.66 -75.45 33.44
C ARG A 2 59.51 -74.42 33.41
N SER A 3 58.26 -74.86 33.53
CA SER A 3 57.57 -75.23 34.78
C SER A 3 56.91 -74.02 35.48
N ALA A 4 55.60 -73.94 35.25
CA ALA A 4 54.48 -73.54 36.11
C ALA A 4 54.73 -72.87 37.48
N SER A 5 53.97 -71.80 37.73
CA SER A 5 53.00 -71.65 38.85
C SER A 5 52.29 -70.30 38.66
N ALA A 6 51.08 -70.22 38.11
CA ALA A 6 49.77 -70.48 38.76
C ALA A 6 49.53 -69.57 39.99
N PHE A 7 48.84 -68.44 39.76
CA PHE A 7 48.00 -67.81 40.78
C PHE A 7 46.64 -67.51 40.15
N LEU A 8 45.61 -68.12 40.72
CA LEU A 8 44.21 -67.98 40.39
C LEU A 8 43.68 -66.67 40.97
N LEU A 9 43.06 -65.84 40.14
CA LEU A 9 42.03 -64.88 40.58
C LEU A 9 40.95 -64.84 39.51
N GLY A 10 39.78 -65.37 39.87
CA GLY A 10 38.60 -65.39 39.02
C GLY A 10 38.04 -63.97 38.83
N ILE A 11 37.77 -63.60 37.58
CA ILE A 11 37.00 -62.43 37.22
C ILE A 11 35.67 -62.94 36.66
N ALA A 12 34.59 -62.63 37.38
CA ALA A 12 33.23 -62.92 36.98
C ALA A 12 32.86 -62.08 35.73
N LEU A 13 32.34 -62.74 34.70
CA LEU A 13 31.75 -62.12 33.52
C LEU A 13 30.41 -61.49 33.90
N ALA A 14 30.39 -60.18 34.14
CA ALA A 14 29.17 -59.40 34.20
C ALA A 14 28.78 -58.96 32.78
N SER A 15 27.74 -59.58 32.24
CA SER A 15 27.06 -59.16 31.01
C SER A 15 26.43 -57.79 31.21
N GLN A 16 26.98 -56.75 30.58
CA GLN A 16 26.39 -55.41 30.57
C GLN A 16 25.25 -55.36 29.56
N ALA A 17 24.02 -55.23 30.06
CA ALA A 17 22.86 -54.83 29.27
C ALA A 17 22.88 -53.30 29.12
N ILE A 18 22.82 -52.83 27.87
CA ILE A 18 22.66 -51.41 27.53
C ILE A 18 21.19 -51.06 27.78
N PRO A 19 20.85 -50.10 28.65
CA PRO A 19 19.47 -49.65 28.78
C PRO A 19 19.11 -48.78 27.57
N THR A 20 18.16 -49.24 26.77
CA THR A 20 17.42 -48.43 25.81
C THR A 20 16.58 -47.42 26.58
N ALA A 21 16.90 -46.13 26.48
CA ALA A 21 16.05 -45.07 26.98
C ALA A 21 14.73 -45.08 26.19
N ALA A 22 13.62 -45.38 26.86
CA ALA A 22 12.28 -45.17 26.35
C ALA A 22 11.99 -43.66 26.39
N TRP A 23 11.48 -43.12 25.30
CA TRP A 23 11.10 -41.71 25.22
C TRP A 23 9.62 -41.70 25.59
N GLU A 24 9.29 -41.26 26.80
CA GLU A 24 7.89 -41.05 27.18
C GLU A 24 7.39 -39.80 26.43
N GLU A 25 6.37 -39.99 25.58
CA GLU A 25 5.54 -38.89 25.10
C GLU A 25 4.85 -38.23 26.30
N PHE A 26 5.39 -37.11 26.75
CA PHE A 26 4.76 -36.29 27.78
C PHE A 26 3.58 -35.52 27.16
N SER A 27 2.44 -36.20 27.02
CA SER A 27 1.16 -35.55 26.74
C SER A 27 0.61 -35.04 28.08
N ASP A 28 0.92 -33.78 28.40
CA ASP A 28 0.45 -33.15 29.64
C ASP A 28 -1.05 -32.83 29.54
N ALA A 29 -1.88 -33.76 30.01
CA ALA A 29 -3.33 -33.59 30.11
C ALA A 29 -3.73 -32.36 30.98
N ASN A 30 -2.81 -31.79 31.76
CA ASN A 30 -3.07 -30.57 32.52
C ASN A 30 -3.11 -29.30 31.67
N LEU A 31 -2.58 -29.30 30.44
CA LEU A 31 -2.73 -28.15 29.53
C LEU A 31 -4.18 -28.01 29.06
N PHE A 32 -4.86 -29.14 28.83
CA PHE A 32 -6.28 -29.16 28.47
C PHE A 32 -7.17 -28.87 29.69
N TYR A 33 -6.78 -29.29 30.89
CA TYR A 33 -7.55 -29.01 32.10
C TYR A 33 -7.43 -27.54 32.55
N ARG A 34 -6.26 -26.91 32.33
CA ARG A 34 -6.05 -25.47 32.61
C ARG A 34 -6.83 -24.55 31.67
N SER A 35 -7.06 -24.96 30.42
CA SER A 35 -7.86 -24.15 29.50
C SER A 35 -9.34 -24.18 29.88
N VAL A 36 -9.86 -25.31 30.37
CA VAL A 36 -11.25 -25.45 30.84
C VAL A 36 -11.48 -24.72 32.17
N SER A 37 -10.53 -24.76 33.11
CA SER A 37 -10.67 -24.06 34.41
C SER A 37 -10.67 -22.53 34.32
N LEU A 38 -10.22 -21.94 33.20
CA LEU A 38 -10.33 -20.50 32.96
C LEU A 38 -11.75 -20.06 32.55
N PHE A 39 -12.61 -21.01 32.17
CA PHE A 39 -13.99 -20.73 31.76
C PHE A 39 -15.03 -21.01 32.86
N ASP A 40 -14.65 -21.69 33.96
CA ASP A 40 -15.57 -22.05 35.05
C ASP A 40 -15.88 -20.87 36.02
N ASP A 41 -15.06 -19.82 36.03
CA ASP A 41 -15.29 -18.61 36.85
C ASP A 41 -16.05 -17.50 36.09
N ARG A 42 -16.56 -17.78 34.88
CA ARG A 42 -17.31 -16.79 34.09
C ARG A 42 -18.71 -16.57 34.72
N PRO A 43 -19.06 -15.34 35.15
CA PRO A 43 -20.40 -15.04 35.62
C PRO A 43 -21.44 -15.40 34.54
N ALA A 44 -22.57 -15.97 34.95
CA ALA A 44 -23.64 -16.40 34.03
C ALA A 44 -24.15 -15.26 33.12
N ASP A 45 -24.05 -14.00 33.57
CA ASP A 45 -24.46 -12.79 32.84
C ASP A 45 -23.37 -12.16 31.96
N CYS A 46 -22.17 -12.75 31.88
CA CYS A 46 -21.10 -12.21 31.04
C CYS A 46 -21.32 -12.66 29.58
N PRO A 47 -21.56 -11.77 28.60
CA PRO A 47 -21.75 -12.16 27.20
C PRO A 47 -20.45 -12.72 26.58
N PRO A 48 -20.54 -13.54 25.52
CA PRO A 48 -19.35 -14.07 24.88
C PRO A 48 -18.49 -12.93 24.33
N CYS A 49 -17.16 -13.10 24.42
CA CYS A 49 -16.23 -12.18 23.79
C CYS A 49 -16.49 -12.14 22.27
N PHE A 50 -16.27 -10.97 21.67
CA PHE A 50 -16.38 -10.81 20.23
C PHE A 50 -15.47 -11.81 19.51
N ASN A 51 -16.03 -12.52 18.52
CA ASN A 51 -15.24 -13.36 17.62
C ASN A 51 -15.91 -13.39 16.25
N CYS A 52 -15.31 -12.73 15.25
CA CYS A 52 -15.82 -12.63 13.89
C CYS A 52 -15.91 -13.96 13.12
N GLN A 53 -15.42 -15.06 13.69
CA GLN A 53 -15.57 -16.41 13.12
C GLN A 53 -16.91 -17.06 13.48
N LEU A 54 -17.67 -16.47 14.40
CA LEU A 54 -18.99 -16.97 14.77
C LEU A 54 -20.07 -16.16 14.04
N ASP A 55 -21.12 -16.83 13.57
CA ASP A 55 -22.20 -16.22 12.76
C ASP A 55 -22.91 -15.03 13.45
N SER A 56 -22.83 -14.95 14.78
CA SER A 56 -23.43 -13.85 15.56
C SER A 56 -22.62 -12.56 15.56
N TYR A 57 -21.37 -12.57 15.07
CA TYR A 57 -20.49 -11.41 15.05
C TYR A 57 -20.04 -11.10 13.64
N ASN A 58 -20.27 -9.86 13.20
CA ASN A 58 -19.89 -9.41 11.87
C ASN A 58 -18.90 -8.26 11.97
N CYS A 59 -17.89 -8.28 11.10
CA CYS A 59 -17.04 -7.14 10.88
C CYS A 59 -17.80 -6.04 10.13
N THR A 60 -17.60 -4.79 10.51
CA THR A 60 -18.10 -3.62 9.77
C THR A 60 -17.15 -3.27 8.62
N HIS A 61 -17.62 -2.42 7.70
CA HIS A 61 -16.83 -1.91 6.57
C HIS A 61 -16.21 -2.99 5.69
N SER A 62 -16.88 -4.14 5.60
CA SER A 62 -16.40 -5.33 4.87
C SER A 62 -14.98 -5.76 5.27
N ALA A 63 -14.59 -5.47 6.51
CA ALA A 63 -13.27 -5.80 7.02
C ALA A 63 -13.08 -7.32 7.11
N PRO A 64 -11.91 -7.87 6.70
CA PRO A 64 -11.68 -9.30 6.76
C PRO A 64 -11.50 -9.77 8.21
N CYS A 65 -12.16 -10.89 8.54
CA CYS A 65 -12.00 -11.54 9.83
C CYS A 65 -10.63 -12.21 9.95
N ASN A 66 -9.87 -11.86 10.98
CA ASN A 66 -8.59 -12.49 11.29
C ASN A 66 -8.82 -13.80 12.07
N LYS A 67 -8.55 -14.91 11.40
CA LYS A 67 -8.78 -16.26 11.95
C LYS A 67 -7.89 -16.63 13.13
N TYR A 68 -6.77 -15.92 13.32
CA TYR A 68 -5.81 -16.24 14.38
C TYR A 68 -6.20 -15.66 15.74
N ASN A 69 -6.91 -14.52 15.76
CA ASN A 69 -7.30 -13.84 16.99
C ASN A 69 -8.82 -13.60 17.12
N GLY A 70 -9.61 -13.91 16.09
CA GLY A 70 -11.06 -13.71 16.10
C GLY A 70 -11.49 -12.25 15.99
N LYS A 71 -10.59 -11.33 15.67
CA LYS A 71 -10.87 -9.90 15.51
C LYS A 71 -10.92 -9.50 14.04
N CYS A 72 -11.55 -8.37 13.75
CA CYS A 72 -11.59 -7.82 12.40
C CYS A 72 -10.30 -7.05 12.06
N SER A 73 -9.85 -7.13 10.82
CA SER A 73 -8.69 -6.38 10.34
C SER A 73 -9.16 -5.03 9.80
N CYS A 74 -9.14 -4.01 10.65
CA CYS A 74 -9.87 -2.78 10.37
C CYS A 74 -9.26 -1.93 9.26
N PRO A 75 -10.11 -1.32 8.40
CA PRO A 75 -9.63 -0.35 7.43
C PRO A 75 -9.16 0.92 8.15
N ALA A 76 -8.33 1.70 7.44
CA ALA A 76 -7.79 2.94 7.97
C ALA A 76 -8.89 3.91 8.43
N GLY A 77 -8.76 4.44 9.64
CA GLY A 77 -9.76 5.32 10.26
C GLY A 77 -10.77 4.57 11.13
N PHE A 78 -10.65 3.26 11.29
CA PHE A 78 -11.49 2.44 12.15
C PHE A 78 -10.66 1.51 13.05
N GLY A 79 -11.25 1.10 14.16
CA GLY A 79 -10.64 0.22 15.16
C GLY A 79 -11.70 -0.46 16.03
N GLY A 80 -11.26 -1.06 17.14
CA GLY A 80 -12.10 -1.95 17.93
C GLY A 80 -12.04 -3.39 17.40
N ASP A 81 -12.73 -4.31 18.08
CA ASP A 81 -12.70 -5.73 17.70
C ASP A 81 -13.50 -6.02 16.41
N ASP A 82 -14.52 -5.19 16.12
CA ASP A 82 -15.46 -5.32 15.01
C ASP A 82 -15.32 -4.24 13.92
N CYS A 83 -14.39 -3.29 14.11
CA CYS A 83 -14.17 -2.11 13.25
C CYS A 83 -15.24 -1.02 13.30
N SER A 84 -16.15 -1.05 14.27
CA SER A 84 -17.21 -0.04 14.40
C SER A 84 -16.74 1.30 14.98
N VAL A 85 -15.53 1.36 15.55
CA VAL A 85 -15.05 2.52 16.28
C VAL A 85 -14.19 3.41 15.38
N PRO A 86 -14.61 4.66 15.07
CA PRO A 86 -13.78 5.58 14.29
C PRO A 86 -12.52 5.98 15.06
N THR A 87 -11.41 6.17 14.35
CA THR A 87 -10.10 6.53 14.92
C THR A 87 -9.57 7.85 14.34
N CYS A 88 -8.83 8.60 15.16
CA CYS A 88 -8.30 9.93 14.83
C CYS A 88 -6.76 9.92 14.68
N GLY A 89 -6.11 11.09 14.67
CA GLY A 89 -4.66 11.21 14.48
C GLY A 89 -4.26 11.38 13.02
N SER A 90 -3.53 10.41 12.47
CA SER A 90 -3.12 10.37 11.05
C SER A 90 -2.98 8.94 10.53
N LEU A 91 -2.92 8.75 9.20
CA LEU A 91 -2.59 7.42 8.63
C LEU A 91 -1.20 6.92 9.05
N ALA A 92 -0.24 7.83 9.26
CA ALA A 92 1.12 7.46 9.67
C ALA A 92 1.19 6.77 11.04
N ASP A 93 0.16 6.91 11.88
CA ASP A 93 0.06 6.22 13.17
C ASP A 93 -0.34 4.73 13.03
N GLY A 94 -0.78 4.31 11.85
CA GLY A 94 -1.13 2.92 11.53
C GLY A 94 -2.21 2.36 12.45
N GLU A 95 -1.94 1.22 13.07
CA GLU A 95 -2.86 0.56 14.03
C GLU A 95 -2.92 1.27 15.38
N ASN A 96 -1.97 2.15 15.71
CA ASN A 96 -1.91 2.83 17.01
C ASN A 96 -2.79 4.09 17.08
N ARG A 97 -3.70 4.24 16.12
CA ARG A 97 -4.57 5.41 16.05
C ARG A 97 -5.57 5.41 17.21
N PRO A 98 -5.67 6.53 17.96
CA PRO A 98 -6.55 6.59 19.10
C PRO A 98 -8.02 6.53 18.64
N PRO A 99 -8.89 5.81 19.37
CA PRO A 99 -10.33 5.90 19.19
C PRO A 99 -10.84 7.34 19.33
N ARG A 100 -11.84 7.70 18.55
CA ARG A 100 -12.48 9.02 18.64
C ARG A 100 -13.25 9.17 19.94
N THR A 101 -12.91 10.17 20.73
CA THR A 101 -13.55 10.47 22.03
C THR A 101 -14.65 11.53 21.93
N GLY A 102 -14.62 12.38 20.90
CA GLY A 102 -15.55 13.50 20.69
C GLY A 102 -16.52 13.32 19.52
N ALA A 103 -17.25 14.40 19.20
CA ALA A 103 -18.11 14.45 18.02
C ALA A 103 -17.31 14.48 16.70
N THR A 104 -16.10 15.05 16.75
CA THR A 104 -15.20 15.21 15.62
C THR A 104 -13.82 14.66 15.95
N CYS A 105 -13.00 14.41 14.94
CA CYS A 105 -11.61 14.03 15.15
C CYS A 105 -10.68 15.24 15.23
N ASP A 106 -9.69 15.15 16.13
CA ASP A 106 -8.53 16.03 16.16
C ASP A 106 -7.43 15.41 15.27
N CYS A 107 -7.31 15.92 14.05
CA CYS A 107 -6.30 15.44 13.10
C CYS A 107 -4.93 16.02 13.40
N LYS A 108 -3.90 15.20 13.19
CA LYS A 108 -2.52 15.69 13.22
C LYS A 108 -2.28 16.67 12.08
N ASP A 109 -1.26 17.51 12.27
CA ASP A 109 -0.90 18.52 11.30
C ASP A 109 -0.65 17.91 9.90
N GLY A 110 -1.34 18.44 8.89
CA GLY A 110 -1.30 17.94 7.51
C GLY A 110 -2.24 16.78 7.18
N TRP A 111 -3.13 16.41 8.11
CA TRP A 111 -4.17 15.40 7.89
C TRP A 111 -5.56 16.01 8.04
N GLY A 112 -6.54 15.45 7.32
CA GLY A 112 -7.92 15.93 7.31
C GLY A 112 -8.95 14.83 7.01
N GLY A 113 -10.22 15.23 6.98
CA GLY A 113 -11.38 14.32 6.86
C GLY A 113 -11.92 13.85 8.21
N VAL A 114 -13.09 13.22 8.20
CA VAL A 114 -13.84 12.79 9.41
C VAL A 114 -13.04 11.84 10.29
N ASN A 115 -12.22 11.00 9.66
CA ASN A 115 -11.31 10.07 10.32
C ASN A 115 -9.85 10.39 9.99
N CYS A 116 -9.47 11.65 9.69
CA CYS A 116 -8.05 12.05 9.47
C CYS A 116 -7.26 11.19 8.47
N ASN A 117 -7.93 10.68 7.42
CA ASN A 117 -7.33 9.80 6.42
C ASN A 117 -6.76 10.56 5.21
N VAL A 118 -7.13 11.82 5.02
CA VAL A 118 -6.78 12.57 3.81
C VAL A 118 -5.56 13.45 4.08
N CYS A 119 -4.46 13.18 3.40
CA CYS A 119 -3.29 14.06 3.46
C CYS A 119 -3.63 15.45 2.87
N GLN A 120 -3.08 16.49 3.47
CA GLN A 120 -3.29 17.89 3.07
C GLN A 120 -2.02 18.56 2.56
N LYS A 121 -0.86 18.00 2.90
CA LYS A 121 0.47 18.50 2.50
C LYS A 121 1.47 17.36 2.39
N ASP A 122 2.48 17.57 1.56
CA ASP A 122 3.53 16.59 1.28
C ASP A 122 4.26 16.12 2.53
N SER A 123 4.60 17.06 3.44
CA SER A 123 5.32 16.72 4.67
C SER A 123 4.55 15.81 5.63
N ALA A 124 3.24 15.68 5.48
CA ALA A 124 2.45 14.73 6.25
C ALA A 124 2.73 13.28 5.83
N CYS A 125 3.12 13.09 4.57
CA CYS A 125 3.40 11.79 3.97
C CYS A 125 4.83 11.31 4.22
N ASP A 126 5.75 12.17 4.66
CA ASP A 126 7.14 11.82 4.95
C ASP A 126 7.23 10.64 5.94
N ALA A 127 6.43 10.65 7.00
CA ALA A 127 6.38 9.58 8.00
C ALA A 127 5.86 8.23 7.45
N MET A 128 5.23 8.24 6.28
CA MET A 128 4.78 7.03 5.59
C MET A 128 5.81 6.50 4.58
N MET A 129 6.90 7.24 4.34
CA MET A 129 7.99 6.80 3.48
C MET A 129 9.01 6.00 4.30
N PRO A 130 9.65 4.96 3.74
CA PRO A 130 10.64 4.15 4.45
C PRO A 130 11.81 4.96 5.03
N GLU A 131 12.25 6.00 4.31
CA GLU A 131 13.32 6.90 4.72
C GLU A 131 12.84 8.07 5.59
N GLY A 132 11.54 8.21 5.82
CA GLY A 132 10.97 9.32 6.59
C GLY A 132 11.01 10.66 5.88
N GLN A 133 11.14 10.69 4.55
CA GLN A 133 11.28 11.90 3.72
C GLN A 133 10.79 11.68 2.29
N ASP A 134 10.67 12.77 1.52
CA ASP A 134 10.30 12.78 0.10
C ASP A 134 8.88 12.22 -0.18
N GLY A 135 8.01 12.27 0.83
CA GLY A 135 6.61 11.91 0.69
C GLY A 135 5.85 13.00 -0.07
N VAL A 136 4.98 12.59 -0.99
CA VAL A 136 4.12 13.50 -1.75
C VAL A 136 2.67 13.16 -1.46
N CYS A 137 1.89 14.20 -1.14
CA CYS A 137 0.44 14.07 -1.02
C CYS A 137 -0.20 14.23 -2.41
N TYR A 138 -0.44 13.11 -3.06
CA TYR A 138 -1.05 13.06 -4.38
C TYR A 138 -2.55 13.39 -4.31
N LYS A 139 -2.95 14.48 -4.97
CA LYS A 139 -4.30 15.07 -4.91
C LYS A 139 -5.21 14.71 -6.09
N SER A 140 -4.72 13.98 -7.10
CA SER A 140 -5.45 13.83 -8.39
C SER A 140 -6.60 12.82 -8.37
N GLY A 141 -7.03 12.34 -7.19
CA GLY A 141 -8.20 11.47 -7.04
C GLY A 141 -8.01 10.03 -7.53
N ALA A 142 -7.22 9.75 -8.57
CA ALA A 142 -6.94 8.42 -9.10
C ALA A 142 -6.09 7.58 -8.14
N THR A 143 -6.41 6.30 -7.97
CA THR A 143 -5.73 5.42 -7.00
C THR A 143 -4.45 4.84 -7.60
N VAL A 144 -3.34 4.97 -6.88
CA VAL A 144 -2.05 4.33 -7.25
C VAL A 144 -1.78 3.10 -6.37
N LYS A 145 -1.95 3.24 -5.05
CA LYS A 145 -1.81 2.23 -4.00
C LYS A 145 -3.07 2.20 -3.13
N GLN A 146 -3.41 3.31 -2.49
CA GLN A 146 -4.61 3.48 -1.69
C GLN A 146 -4.96 4.97 -1.56
N ASN A 147 -6.09 5.38 -2.15
CA ASN A 147 -6.56 6.76 -2.05
C ASN A 147 -7.59 6.95 -0.93
N PHE A 148 -7.70 8.18 -0.46
CA PHE A 148 -8.74 8.60 0.46
C PHE A 148 -9.35 9.91 -0.02
N GLN A 149 -10.66 9.96 -0.09
CA GLN A 149 -11.41 11.13 -0.52
C GLN A 149 -12.43 11.50 0.54
N MET A 150 -12.47 12.79 0.86
CA MET A 150 -13.49 13.41 1.68
C MET A 150 -14.31 14.35 0.82
N CYS A 151 -15.62 14.16 0.82
CA CYS A 151 -16.54 14.89 -0.02
C CYS A 151 -17.63 15.56 0.81
N ASP A 152 -17.91 16.82 0.50
CA ASP A 152 -19.12 17.49 0.97
C ASP A 152 -20.25 17.26 -0.04
N VAL A 153 -21.45 16.94 0.44
CA VAL A 153 -22.64 16.79 -0.41
C VAL A 153 -23.17 18.15 -0.81
N THR A 154 -23.37 18.36 -2.11
CA THR A 154 -23.70 19.67 -2.69
C THR A 154 -25.14 19.77 -3.21
N ASN A 155 -25.87 18.66 -3.18
CA ASN A 155 -27.29 18.58 -3.53
C ASN A 155 -28.14 19.54 -2.69
N ARG A 156 -28.75 20.54 -3.33
CA ARG A 156 -29.56 21.54 -2.59
C ARG A 156 -30.73 20.91 -1.84
N LYS A 157 -31.44 19.95 -2.42
CA LYS A 157 -32.61 19.34 -1.76
C LYS A 157 -32.22 18.51 -0.54
N ILE A 158 -31.11 17.79 -0.62
CA ILE A 158 -30.55 17.05 0.52
C ILE A 158 -30.16 18.04 1.64
N LEU A 159 -29.47 19.13 1.28
CA LEU A 159 -29.09 20.17 2.25
C LEU A 159 -30.31 20.84 2.90
N ASP A 160 -31.35 21.14 2.13
CA ASP A 160 -32.58 21.76 2.63
C ASP A 160 -33.32 20.84 3.62
N GLN A 161 -33.37 19.53 3.36
CA GLN A 161 -33.98 18.55 4.27
C GLN A 161 -33.18 18.35 5.56
N LEU A 162 -31.85 18.37 5.47
CA LEU A 162 -30.95 18.22 6.63
C LEU A 162 -30.82 19.50 7.46
N GLY A 163 -31.20 20.65 6.89
CA GLY A 163 -31.18 21.95 7.55
C GLY A 163 -29.76 22.35 7.96
N LYS A 164 -29.46 22.24 9.25
CA LYS A 164 -28.13 22.61 9.79
C LYS A 164 -27.14 21.45 9.83
N GLN A 165 -27.62 20.21 9.68
CA GLN A 165 -26.76 19.04 9.74
C GLN A 165 -25.91 18.97 8.48
N LYS A 166 -24.63 18.60 8.62
CA LYS A 166 -23.69 18.54 7.51
C LYS A 166 -23.61 17.12 6.93
N PRO A 167 -24.14 16.86 5.72
CA PRO A 167 -23.92 15.62 5.00
C PRO A 167 -22.53 15.57 4.36
N GLN A 168 -21.81 14.47 4.58
CA GLN A 168 -20.49 14.25 4.02
C GLN A 168 -20.37 12.80 3.55
N VAL A 169 -19.46 12.56 2.62
CA VAL A 169 -19.15 11.24 2.08
C VAL A 169 -17.66 11.00 2.17
N THR A 170 -17.27 9.78 2.52
CA THR A 170 -15.91 9.31 2.31
C THR A 170 -15.89 8.25 1.22
N PHE A 171 -14.89 8.32 0.36
CA PHE A 171 -14.64 7.33 -0.68
C PHE A 171 -13.16 6.96 -0.65
N SER A 172 -12.84 5.67 -0.61
CA SER A 172 -11.47 5.19 -0.58
C SER A 172 -11.36 3.92 -1.40
N CYS A 173 -10.27 3.74 -2.12
CA CYS A 173 -10.00 2.59 -2.96
C CYS A 173 -8.58 2.09 -2.72
N LYS A 174 -8.40 0.78 -2.84
CA LYS A 174 -7.12 0.12 -2.67
C LYS A 174 -6.77 -0.65 -3.95
N ALA A 175 -5.57 -0.40 -4.46
CA ALA A 175 -5.09 -0.98 -5.72
C ALA A 175 -4.81 -2.48 -5.60
N GLU A 176 -4.37 -2.94 -4.43
CA GLU A 176 -3.94 -4.33 -4.22
C GLU A 176 -5.06 -5.36 -4.43
N ASP A 177 -6.28 -5.04 -4.00
CA ASP A 177 -7.43 -5.95 -4.01
C ASP A 177 -8.59 -5.45 -4.88
N HIS A 178 -8.40 -4.34 -5.61
CA HIS A 178 -9.43 -3.71 -6.43
C HIS A 178 -10.73 -3.45 -5.67
N SER A 179 -10.61 -3.10 -4.39
CA SER A 179 -11.74 -2.79 -3.51
C SER A 179 -11.86 -1.29 -3.27
N CYS A 180 -13.09 -0.84 -3.07
CA CYS A 180 -13.39 0.51 -2.61
C CYS A 180 -14.39 0.49 -1.46
N ASN A 181 -14.43 1.57 -0.70
CA ASN A 181 -15.39 1.81 0.37
C ASN A 181 -16.03 3.16 0.18
N PHE A 182 -17.36 3.19 0.26
CA PHE A 182 -18.18 4.39 0.26
C PHE A 182 -18.88 4.51 1.61
N GLN A 183 -18.88 5.68 2.22
CA GLN A 183 -19.54 5.88 3.52
C GLN A 183 -20.26 7.22 3.53
N PHE A 184 -21.46 7.25 4.09
CA PHE A 184 -22.26 8.46 4.24
C PHE A 184 -22.32 8.87 5.70
N TRP A 185 -22.13 10.16 5.94
CA TRP A 185 -22.00 10.75 7.26
C TRP A 185 -22.95 11.94 7.40
N VAL A 186 -23.53 12.09 8.59
CA VAL A 186 -24.25 13.30 8.98
C VAL A 186 -23.66 13.80 10.30
N ASP A 187 -23.19 15.05 10.31
CA ASP A 187 -22.47 15.64 11.46
C ASP A 187 -21.34 14.74 11.99
N GLN A 188 -20.55 14.18 11.06
CA GLN A 188 -19.46 13.23 11.33
C GLN A 188 -19.89 11.94 12.07
N LYS A 189 -21.17 11.59 12.04
CA LYS A 189 -21.67 10.28 12.46
C LYS A 189 -22.01 9.47 11.23
N GLU A 190 -21.39 8.30 11.11
CA GLU A 190 -21.64 7.38 10.01
C GLU A 190 -23.11 6.92 10.07
N SER A 191 -23.79 7.05 8.95
CA SER A 191 -25.15 6.54 8.76
C SER A 191 -25.10 5.14 8.16
N PHE A 192 -24.43 4.99 7.02
CA PHE A 192 -24.27 3.72 6.34
C PHE A 192 -22.94 3.68 5.60
N TYR A 193 -22.50 2.47 5.30
CA TYR A 193 -21.30 2.20 4.54
C TYR A 193 -21.56 1.14 3.49
N CYS A 194 -20.78 1.16 2.42
CA CYS A 194 -20.80 0.20 1.35
C CYS A 194 -19.38 -0.25 1.04
N GLY A 195 -19.17 -1.56 1.00
CA GLY A 195 -18.00 -2.17 0.37
C GLY A 195 -18.27 -2.35 -1.12
N LEU A 196 -17.27 -2.06 -1.94
CA LEU A 196 -17.30 -2.25 -3.38
C LEU A 196 -16.11 -3.10 -3.79
N ASP A 197 -16.29 -3.96 -4.77
CA ASP A 197 -15.22 -4.81 -5.30
C ASP A 197 -15.27 -4.87 -6.82
N THR A 198 -14.24 -5.53 -7.39
CA THR A 198 -14.08 -5.63 -8.85
C THR A 198 -14.07 -4.24 -9.48
N CYS A 199 -13.31 -3.34 -8.86
CA CYS A 199 -13.24 -1.94 -9.24
C CYS A 199 -12.14 -1.69 -10.28
N GLU A 200 -12.51 -0.94 -11.31
CA GLU A 200 -11.62 -0.35 -12.30
C GLU A 200 -11.64 1.18 -12.16
N TRP A 201 -10.51 1.82 -12.40
CA TRP A 201 -10.42 3.27 -12.39
C TRP A 201 -9.43 3.81 -13.40
N GLY A 202 -9.64 5.07 -13.79
CA GLY A 202 -8.83 5.76 -14.78
C GLY A 202 -8.67 7.24 -14.48
N LEU A 203 -7.61 7.81 -15.05
CA LEU A 203 -7.36 9.25 -15.06
C LEU A 203 -7.23 9.71 -16.52
N GLU A 204 -8.11 10.61 -16.93
CA GLU A 204 -8.07 11.27 -18.22
C GLU A 204 -7.67 12.73 -18.03
N THR A 205 -6.49 13.09 -18.52
CA THR A 205 -5.98 14.46 -18.46
C THR A 205 -6.34 15.23 -19.73
N GLY A 206 -7.27 16.17 -19.61
CA GLY A 206 -7.63 17.11 -20.66
C GLY A 206 -6.84 18.43 -20.58
N PHE A 207 -7.08 19.33 -21.53
CA PHE A 207 -6.42 20.65 -21.54
C PHE A 207 -6.92 21.55 -20.40
N GLU A 208 -8.22 21.55 -20.12
CA GLU A 208 -8.85 22.39 -19.09
C GLU A 208 -9.33 21.61 -17.86
N THR A 209 -9.51 20.29 -18.01
CA THR A 209 -10.15 19.44 -17.00
C THR A 209 -9.41 18.13 -16.86
N ASN A 210 -9.27 17.66 -15.62
CA ASN A 210 -8.83 16.29 -15.31
C ASN A 210 -10.04 15.49 -14.84
N THR A 211 -10.30 14.36 -15.47
CA THR A 211 -11.41 13.48 -15.13
C THR A 211 -10.87 12.19 -14.52
N THR A 212 -11.29 11.88 -13.30
CA THR A 212 -11.07 10.59 -12.67
C THR A 212 -12.37 9.80 -12.68
N SER A 213 -12.31 8.54 -13.07
CA SER A 213 -13.47 7.65 -13.09
C SER A 213 -13.19 6.38 -12.31
N TYR A 214 -14.20 5.90 -11.59
CA TYR A 214 -14.25 4.62 -10.90
C TYR A 214 -15.50 3.88 -11.33
N ARG A 215 -15.37 2.58 -11.56
CA ARG A 215 -16.47 1.68 -11.84
C ARG A 215 -16.24 0.40 -11.05
N CYS A 216 -17.18 0.04 -10.19
CA CYS A 216 -17.16 -1.21 -9.44
C CYS A 216 -18.36 -2.05 -9.84
N GLU A 217 -18.14 -3.34 -10.07
CA GLU A 217 -19.21 -4.24 -10.49
C GLU A 217 -20.16 -4.57 -9.34
N ASN A 218 -19.60 -4.85 -8.16
CA ASN A 218 -20.37 -5.28 -7.00
C ASN A 218 -20.35 -4.22 -5.90
N VAL A 219 -21.48 -4.10 -5.22
CA VAL A 219 -21.67 -3.22 -4.06
C VAL A 219 -22.43 -3.97 -2.98
N GLN A 220 -22.00 -3.82 -1.74
CA GLN A 220 -22.72 -4.32 -0.57
C GLN A 220 -22.75 -3.23 0.50
N CYS A 221 -23.96 -2.75 0.81
CA CYS A 221 -24.18 -1.70 1.80
C CYS A 221 -24.77 -2.26 3.09
N LYS A 222 -24.47 -1.60 4.22
CA LYS A 222 -25.07 -1.87 5.52
C LYS A 222 -25.38 -0.56 6.25
N CYS A 223 -26.54 -0.53 6.92
CA CYS A 223 -26.92 0.54 7.83
C CYS A 223 -26.21 0.41 9.17
N VAL A 224 -25.89 1.56 9.79
CA VAL A 224 -25.51 1.63 11.21
C VAL A 224 -26.79 1.88 12.02
N PRO A 225 -27.26 0.93 12.85
CA PRO A 225 -28.56 1.06 13.53
C PRO A 225 -28.68 2.31 14.40
N GLY A 226 -29.86 2.93 14.39
CA GLY A 226 -30.18 4.13 15.19
C GLY A 226 -29.50 5.41 14.70
N ARG A 227 -28.96 5.40 13.47
CA ARG A 227 -28.38 6.58 12.82
C ARG A 227 -29.36 7.22 11.85
N PHE A 228 -29.05 8.43 11.42
CA PHE A 228 -29.81 9.12 10.39
C PHE A 228 -29.87 8.23 9.12
N LEU A 229 -31.05 8.07 8.51
CA LEU A 229 -31.36 7.11 7.44
C LEU A 229 -31.36 5.62 7.83
N CYS A 230 -31.16 5.30 9.10
CA CYS A 230 -31.01 3.94 9.63
C CYS A 230 -31.76 3.75 10.96
N GLY A 231 -32.98 4.30 11.05
CA GLY A 231 -33.87 4.10 12.20
C GLY A 231 -33.73 5.12 13.33
N GLN A 232 -33.06 6.26 13.10
CA GLN A 232 -33.15 7.41 14.02
C GLN A 232 -34.53 8.06 13.96
N ASP A 233 -35.09 8.42 15.12
CA ASP A 233 -36.39 9.10 15.22
C ASP A 233 -36.47 10.35 14.33
N GLY A 234 -37.53 10.43 13.52
CA GLY A 234 -37.72 11.52 12.56
C GLY A 234 -36.93 11.39 11.26
N SER A 235 -36.25 10.26 11.05
CA SER A 235 -35.58 9.90 9.80
C SER A 235 -36.22 8.64 9.18
N ILE A 236 -36.03 8.46 7.87
CA ILE A 236 -36.43 7.24 7.17
C ILE A 236 -35.45 6.13 7.55
N ASP A 237 -35.89 4.86 7.55
CA ASP A 237 -34.98 3.73 7.69
C ASP A 237 -34.76 3.06 6.34
N LEU A 238 -33.51 3.02 5.89
CA LEU A 238 -33.08 2.43 4.63
C LEU A 238 -32.41 1.07 4.81
N GLY A 239 -32.38 0.50 6.02
CA GLY A 239 -31.61 -0.72 6.33
C GLY A 239 -31.88 -1.87 5.37
N ASP A 240 -33.14 -2.24 5.18
CA ASP A 240 -33.53 -3.34 4.28
C ASP A 240 -33.22 -3.02 2.81
N PHE A 241 -33.39 -1.75 2.40
CA PHE A 241 -33.11 -1.31 1.04
C PHE A 241 -31.61 -1.39 0.72
N LEU A 242 -30.78 -0.89 1.63
CA LEU A 242 -29.32 -0.90 1.49
C LEU A 242 -28.76 -2.33 1.45
N ASP A 243 -29.30 -3.24 2.27
CA ASP A 243 -28.81 -4.63 2.33
C ASP A 243 -29.29 -5.48 1.14
N GLN A 244 -30.53 -5.31 0.69
CA GLN A 244 -31.13 -6.22 -0.29
C GLN A 244 -31.09 -5.70 -1.73
N VAL A 245 -31.19 -4.38 -1.94
CA VAL A 245 -31.43 -3.80 -3.27
C VAL A 245 -30.17 -3.25 -3.91
N ILE A 246 -29.27 -2.65 -3.13
CA ILE A 246 -28.03 -2.07 -3.66
C ILE A 246 -27.01 -3.18 -3.94
N LYS A 247 -26.84 -3.51 -5.22
CA LYS A 247 -25.92 -4.57 -5.68
C LYS A 247 -24.89 -4.09 -6.70
N GLY A 248 -25.06 -2.89 -7.27
CA GLY A 248 -24.21 -2.37 -8.31
C GLY A 248 -24.77 -2.60 -9.72
N PRO A 249 -24.05 -2.14 -10.77
CA PRO A 249 -22.73 -1.52 -10.69
C PRO A 249 -22.79 -0.09 -10.17
N ALA A 250 -21.75 0.32 -9.45
CA ALA A 250 -21.59 1.70 -9.00
C ALA A 250 -20.48 2.41 -9.76
N THR A 251 -20.68 3.70 -9.98
CA THR A 251 -19.70 4.59 -10.60
C THR A 251 -19.46 5.80 -9.72
N PHE A 252 -18.20 6.21 -9.61
CA PHE A 252 -17.80 7.46 -8.98
C PHE A 252 -16.92 8.23 -9.96
N GLN A 253 -17.35 9.42 -10.36
CA GLN A 253 -16.62 10.24 -11.32
C GLN A 253 -16.34 11.61 -10.72
N THR A 254 -15.11 12.09 -10.89
CA THR A 254 -14.69 13.44 -10.48
C THR A 254 -14.16 14.18 -11.69
N ILE A 255 -14.66 15.39 -11.91
CA ILE A 255 -14.14 16.33 -12.90
C ILE A 255 -13.53 17.48 -12.10
N ALA A 256 -12.22 17.68 -12.25
CA ALA A 256 -11.47 18.76 -11.62
C ALA A 256 -11.05 19.79 -12.67
N ASP A 257 -11.28 21.06 -12.39
CA ASP A 257 -10.86 22.22 -13.17
C ASP A 257 -10.21 23.28 -12.26
N GLU A 258 -9.81 24.42 -12.82
CA GLU A 258 -9.22 25.52 -12.04
C GLU A 258 -10.15 26.10 -10.96
N LYS A 259 -11.47 25.89 -11.07
CA LYS A 259 -12.48 26.43 -10.15
C LYS A 259 -12.82 25.45 -9.02
N GLY A 260 -12.44 24.18 -9.14
CA GLY A 260 -12.61 23.17 -8.11
C GLY A 260 -12.89 21.78 -8.67
N SER A 261 -13.40 20.89 -7.81
CA SER A 261 -13.79 19.53 -8.19
C SER A 261 -15.30 19.35 -8.08
N ARG A 262 -15.88 18.65 -9.06
CA ARG A 262 -17.27 18.21 -9.03
C ARG A 262 -17.28 16.71 -9.22
N SER A 263 -17.84 16.00 -8.25
CA SER A 263 -17.92 14.55 -8.27
C SER A 263 -19.36 14.07 -8.24
N VAL A 264 -19.61 12.91 -8.83
CA VAL A 264 -20.93 12.27 -8.86
C VAL A 264 -20.75 10.80 -8.51
N PHE A 265 -21.48 10.35 -7.48
CA PHE A 265 -21.67 8.93 -7.21
C PHE A 265 -23.01 8.50 -7.79
N SER A 266 -23.01 7.37 -8.50
CA SER A 266 -24.19 6.84 -9.16
C SER A 266 -24.25 5.32 -9.04
N GLU A 267 -25.38 4.83 -8.56
CA GLU A 267 -25.78 3.42 -8.55
C GLU A 267 -27.29 3.40 -8.88
N PRO A 268 -27.79 2.52 -9.78
CA PRO A 268 -29.15 2.64 -10.31
C PRO A 268 -30.27 2.70 -9.26
N GLU A 269 -30.21 1.82 -8.26
CA GLU A 269 -31.25 1.71 -7.24
C GLU A 269 -31.12 2.82 -6.20
N MET A 270 -29.89 3.15 -5.82
CA MET A 270 -29.59 4.30 -4.96
C MET A 270 -30.08 5.60 -5.62
N ASN A 271 -29.83 5.80 -6.91
CA ASN A 271 -30.33 6.96 -7.66
C ASN A 271 -31.86 7.00 -7.66
N GLY A 272 -32.51 5.84 -7.80
CA GLY A 272 -33.96 5.72 -7.67
C GLY A 272 -34.46 6.18 -6.30
N LEU A 273 -33.83 5.70 -5.23
CA LEU A 273 -34.12 6.13 -3.86
C LEU A 273 -33.88 7.63 -3.67
N ILE A 274 -32.74 8.15 -4.14
CA ILE A 274 -32.40 9.57 -3.99
C ILE A 274 -33.43 10.43 -4.73
N SER A 275 -33.85 9.99 -5.91
CA SER A 275 -34.87 10.69 -6.69
C SER A 275 -36.22 10.66 -5.98
N ALA A 276 -36.61 9.52 -5.39
CA ALA A 276 -37.89 9.38 -4.69
C ALA A 276 -37.94 10.15 -3.36
N VAL A 277 -36.85 10.12 -2.58
CA VAL A 277 -36.79 10.68 -1.21
C VAL A 277 -36.34 12.14 -1.22
N PHE A 278 -35.28 12.44 -1.97
CA PHE A 278 -34.65 13.76 -1.99
C PHE A 278 -35.01 14.57 -3.24
N GLY A 279 -35.51 13.93 -4.30
CA GLY A 279 -35.89 14.61 -5.55
C GLY A 279 -34.71 14.94 -6.47
N ASP A 280 -33.53 14.43 -6.21
CA ASP A 280 -32.33 14.65 -7.04
C ASP A 280 -31.97 13.37 -7.83
N PRO A 281 -31.39 13.48 -9.03
CA PRO A 281 -31.10 12.30 -9.86
C PRO A 281 -29.93 11.45 -9.36
N SER A 282 -29.01 12.04 -8.59
CA SER A 282 -27.81 11.39 -8.04
C SER A 282 -27.19 12.25 -6.93
N ILE A 283 -26.19 11.71 -6.22
CA ILE A 283 -25.42 12.46 -5.22
C ILE A 283 -24.30 13.23 -5.93
N SER A 284 -24.42 14.56 -5.94
CA SER A 284 -23.40 15.50 -6.36
C SER A 284 -22.53 15.92 -5.17
N LEU A 285 -21.22 15.88 -5.38
CA LEU A 285 -20.21 15.98 -4.34
C LEU A 285 -19.13 17.00 -4.72
N SER A 286 -18.51 17.60 -3.71
CA SER A 286 -17.26 18.37 -3.83
C SER A 286 -16.19 17.67 -3.01
N CYS A 287 -15.17 17.12 -3.65
CA CYS A 287 -14.23 16.19 -3.01
C CYS A 287 -12.81 16.74 -2.93
N ASP A 288 -12.17 16.53 -1.78
CA ASP A 288 -10.73 16.60 -1.60
C ASP A 288 -10.16 15.18 -1.47
N ALA A 289 -9.23 14.84 -2.34
CA ALA A 289 -8.58 13.54 -2.38
C ALA A 289 -7.16 13.64 -1.81
N GLY A 290 -6.62 12.54 -1.30
CA GLY A 290 -5.26 12.46 -0.82
C GLY A 290 -4.75 11.03 -0.83
N GLU A 291 -3.54 10.86 -1.34
CA GLU A 291 -2.82 9.60 -1.32
C GLU A 291 -1.33 9.88 -1.08
N CYS A 292 -0.73 9.23 -0.08
CA CYS A 292 0.69 9.40 0.19
C CYS A 292 1.53 8.47 -0.69
N LEU A 293 2.33 9.07 -1.57
CA LEU A 293 3.19 8.35 -2.52
C LEU A 293 4.64 8.77 -2.38
N TYR A 294 5.53 7.88 -2.78
CA TYR A 294 6.91 8.27 -3.04
C TYR A 294 6.95 9.08 -4.34
N LYS A 295 7.87 10.02 -4.45
CA LYS A 295 8.00 10.88 -5.65
C LYS A 295 8.12 10.11 -6.97
N THR A 296 8.71 8.91 -6.92
CA THR A 296 8.87 8.03 -8.09
C THR A 296 7.60 7.31 -8.50
N ASP A 297 6.63 7.21 -7.59
CA ASP A 297 5.37 6.49 -7.79
C ASP A 297 4.27 7.41 -8.35
N LEU A 298 4.56 8.72 -8.45
CA LEU A 298 3.64 9.68 -9.05
C LEU A 298 3.39 9.32 -10.53
N PRO A 299 2.11 9.24 -10.96
CA PRO A 299 1.78 9.02 -12.36
C PRO A 299 2.44 10.06 -13.26
N GLY A 300 3.13 9.59 -14.31
CA GLY A 300 3.86 10.46 -15.25
C GLY A 300 5.27 10.88 -14.80
N TYR A 301 5.77 10.42 -13.64
CA TYR A 301 7.15 10.68 -13.24
C TYR A 301 8.15 10.09 -14.25
N GLN A 302 9.01 10.94 -14.78
CA GLN A 302 10.17 10.53 -15.56
C GLN A 302 11.44 10.85 -14.78
N ARG A 303 12.28 9.84 -14.56
CA ARG A 303 13.56 10.05 -13.89
C ARG A 303 14.41 11.01 -14.72
N PRO A 304 14.89 12.13 -14.14
CA PRO A 304 15.74 13.06 -14.88
C PRO A 304 17.00 12.32 -15.34
N ILE A 305 17.27 12.37 -16.63
CA ILE A 305 18.51 11.85 -17.19
C ILE A 305 19.64 12.69 -16.62
N LYS A 306 20.58 12.04 -15.91
CA LYS A 306 21.78 12.71 -15.42
C LYS A 306 22.51 13.30 -16.62
N LYS A 307 22.51 14.64 -16.76
CA LYS A 307 23.33 15.32 -17.77
C LYS A 307 24.78 15.15 -17.37
N ILE A 308 25.45 14.20 -18.00
CA ILE A 308 26.90 14.06 -17.90
C ILE A 308 27.49 15.20 -18.73
N ASN A 309 28.48 15.91 -18.18
CA ASN A 309 29.26 16.90 -18.93
C ASN A 309 30.20 16.15 -19.88
N THR A 310 29.65 15.58 -20.95
CA THR A 310 30.39 14.94 -22.04
C THR A 310 31.58 15.76 -22.53
N PRO A 311 31.52 17.11 -22.67
CA PRO A 311 32.71 17.88 -23.06
C PRO A 311 33.83 17.88 -22.00
N LEU A 312 33.49 17.80 -20.71
CA LEU A 312 34.49 17.71 -19.62
C LEU A 312 35.18 16.34 -19.63
N ILE A 313 34.42 15.27 -19.83
CA ILE A 313 35.00 13.92 -19.90
C ILE A 313 35.84 13.76 -21.17
N ALA A 314 35.34 14.26 -22.30
CA ALA A 314 36.07 14.23 -23.57
C ALA A 314 37.37 15.04 -23.49
N SER A 315 37.38 16.20 -22.82
CA SER A 315 38.60 17.01 -22.68
C SER A 315 39.65 16.34 -21.78
N VAL A 316 39.23 15.68 -20.68
CA VAL A 316 40.16 14.93 -19.83
C VAL A 316 40.78 13.75 -20.59
N ILE A 317 39.97 13.00 -21.35
CA ILE A 317 40.47 11.88 -22.17
C ILE A 317 41.44 12.38 -23.25
N ALA A 318 41.07 13.45 -23.99
CA ALA A 318 41.93 14.03 -25.01
C ALA A 318 43.22 14.59 -24.42
N GLY A 319 43.16 15.26 -23.27
CA GLY A 319 44.33 15.76 -22.56
C GLY A 319 45.28 14.66 -22.12
N CYS A 320 44.76 13.55 -21.57
CA CYS A 320 45.57 12.39 -21.22
C CYS A 320 46.24 11.76 -22.45
N ALA A 321 45.50 11.61 -23.55
CA ALA A 321 46.05 11.08 -24.80
C ALA A 321 47.16 11.97 -25.37
N LEU A 322 46.97 13.29 -25.34
CA LEU A 322 47.97 14.25 -25.79
C LEU A 322 49.23 14.20 -24.92
N LEU A 323 49.10 14.14 -23.60
CA LEU A 323 50.24 14.04 -22.68
C LEU A 323 51.03 12.74 -22.88
N LEU A 324 50.35 11.61 -23.11
CA LEU A 324 51.01 10.34 -23.41
C LEU A 324 51.74 10.40 -24.77
N SER A 325 51.13 11.02 -25.78
CA SER A 325 51.79 11.15 -27.08
C SER A 325 53.01 12.10 -27.03
N LEU A 326 52.90 13.22 -26.32
CA LEU A 326 53.98 14.18 -26.12
C LEU A 326 55.13 13.60 -25.30
N SER A 327 54.82 12.88 -24.21
CA SER A 327 55.86 12.23 -23.41
C SER A 327 56.60 11.15 -24.19
N SER A 328 55.90 10.34 -24.98
CA SER A 328 56.53 9.36 -25.88
C SER A 328 57.41 10.02 -26.95
N TRP A 329 56.96 11.15 -27.51
CA TRP A 329 57.72 11.90 -28.51
C TRP A 329 58.99 12.54 -27.93
N LEU A 330 58.88 13.19 -26.76
CA LEU A 330 60.01 13.78 -26.05
C LEU A 330 61.02 12.72 -25.61
N TYR A 331 60.54 11.56 -25.15
CA TYR A 331 61.41 10.43 -24.79
C TYR A 331 62.19 9.90 -26.00
N GLY A 332 61.56 9.85 -27.18
CA GLY A 332 62.22 9.48 -28.43
C GLY A 332 63.30 10.47 -28.88
N ILE A 333 63.12 11.76 -28.63
CA ILE A 333 64.13 12.80 -28.91
C ILE A 333 65.30 12.71 -27.93
N TYR A 334 65.03 12.49 -26.64
CA TYR A 334 66.06 12.41 -25.60
C TYR A 334 67.01 11.23 -25.78
N LEU A 335 66.55 10.12 -26.36
CA LEU A 335 67.37 8.93 -26.61
C LEU A 335 68.11 8.91 -27.95
N GLY A 336 68.02 9.97 -28.77
CA GLY A 336 68.91 10.19 -29.92
C GLY A 336 69.00 9.03 -30.92
N GLY A 337 67.94 8.81 -31.71
CA GLY A 337 67.98 7.94 -32.90
C GLY A 337 66.72 7.09 -33.09
N PRO A 338 66.39 6.65 -34.31
CA PRO A 338 65.16 5.91 -34.60
C PRO A 338 65.24 4.52 -33.97
N GLN A 339 64.71 4.37 -32.76
CA GLN A 339 64.39 3.06 -32.24
C GLN A 339 63.09 2.63 -32.92
N THR A 340 63.18 1.60 -33.75
CA THR A 340 62.04 0.77 -34.13
C THR A 340 61.47 0.18 -32.84
N VAL A 341 60.60 0.93 -32.17
CA VAL A 341 59.75 0.39 -31.11
C VAL A 341 58.80 -0.56 -31.80
N ALA A 342 59.14 -1.85 -31.77
CA ALA A 342 58.18 -2.91 -32.03
C ALA A 342 56.99 -2.65 -31.12
N ILE A 343 55.87 -2.24 -31.72
CA ILE A 343 54.58 -2.24 -31.06
C ILE A 343 54.30 -3.71 -30.75
N CYS A 344 54.73 -4.18 -29.58
CA CYS A 344 54.07 -5.31 -28.96
C CYS A 344 52.66 -4.82 -28.65
N ALA A 345 51.75 -5.08 -29.58
CA ALA A 345 50.33 -5.09 -29.32
C ALA A 345 50.11 -6.16 -28.24
N CYS A 346 50.26 -5.78 -26.98
CA CYS A 346 49.65 -6.52 -25.89
C CYS A 346 48.16 -6.53 -26.20
N PRO A 347 47.51 -7.70 -26.31
CA PRO A 347 46.08 -7.75 -26.49
C PRO A 347 45.47 -7.29 -25.17
N CYS A 348 45.21 -6.00 -25.02
CA CYS A 348 44.28 -5.51 -24.01
C CYS A 348 42.85 -5.78 -24.52
N ARG A 349 42.58 -7.06 -24.81
CA ARG A 349 41.29 -7.60 -25.19
C ARG A 349 40.60 -8.06 -23.91
N THR A 350 40.32 -7.15 -22.97
CA THR A 350 39.34 -7.48 -21.90
C THR A 350 38.75 -6.29 -21.15
N THR A 351 39.46 -5.18 -20.91
CA THR A 351 38.93 -4.17 -19.95
C THR A 351 38.14 -3.03 -20.60
N LEU A 352 38.52 -2.56 -21.80
CA LEU A 352 37.84 -1.42 -22.45
C LEU A 352 36.53 -1.82 -23.16
N MET A 353 36.45 -3.05 -23.67
CA MET A 353 35.23 -3.59 -24.31
C MET A 353 34.13 -3.96 -23.32
N MET A 354 34.44 -4.19 -22.03
CA MET A 354 33.41 -4.43 -21.01
C MET A 354 32.71 -3.14 -20.57
N ILE A 355 33.39 -1.99 -20.60
CA ILE A 355 32.79 -0.70 -20.21
C ILE A 355 31.88 -0.15 -21.32
N LEU A 356 32.19 -0.41 -22.59
CA LEU A 356 31.43 0.11 -23.74
C LEU A 356 30.22 -0.74 -24.15
N ARG A 357 30.11 -1.98 -23.67
CA ARG A 357 28.98 -2.88 -24.01
C ARG A 357 27.67 -2.53 -23.29
N GLY A 358 27.72 -1.66 -22.28
CA GLY A 358 26.53 -1.19 -21.54
C GLY A 358 25.96 0.16 -22.01
N TYR A 359 26.61 0.86 -22.96
CA TYR A 359 26.35 2.28 -23.21
C TYR A 359 26.16 2.69 -24.68
N LEU A 360 26.22 1.76 -25.65
CA LEU A 360 26.07 2.08 -27.08
C LEU A 360 25.04 1.17 -27.77
N PRO A 361 24.12 1.72 -28.59
CA PRO A 361 23.22 0.93 -29.41
C PRO A 361 23.97 0.16 -30.51
N ASN A 362 23.48 -1.04 -30.83
CA ASN A 362 24.12 -2.08 -31.68
C ASN A 362 24.56 -1.63 -33.09
N THR A 363 24.16 -0.46 -33.56
CA THR A 363 24.46 0.05 -34.92
C THR A 363 25.86 0.65 -35.09
N ALA A 364 26.60 0.93 -34.00
CA ALA A 364 27.95 1.51 -34.08
C ALA A 364 29.09 0.48 -34.18
N LEU A 365 28.80 -0.82 -34.08
CA LEU A 365 29.84 -1.87 -33.97
C LEU A 365 30.45 -2.31 -35.31
N HIS A 366 29.87 -1.91 -36.45
CA HIS A 366 30.28 -2.38 -37.78
C HIS A 366 31.42 -1.59 -38.43
N LEU A 367 31.90 -0.49 -37.83
CA LEU A 367 32.94 0.37 -38.42
C LEU A 367 34.39 -0.03 -38.07
N PHE A 368 34.61 -1.07 -37.25
CA PHE A 368 35.96 -1.44 -36.78
C PHE A 368 36.49 -2.79 -37.27
N THR A 369 35.76 -3.51 -38.15
CA THR A 369 36.18 -4.81 -38.68
C THR A 369 36.59 -4.68 -40.14
N GLY A 370 37.79 -4.18 -40.41
CA GLY A 370 38.24 -3.99 -41.78
C GLY A 370 39.74 -3.84 -41.93
N THR A 371 40.51 -4.88 -41.60
CA THR A 371 41.87 -5.04 -42.14
C THR A 371 42.25 -6.51 -42.17
N VAL A 372 42.11 -7.11 -43.36
CA VAL A 372 42.64 -8.45 -43.69
C VAL A 372 44.13 -8.29 -43.96
N CYS A 373 44.97 -9.02 -43.21
CA CYS A 373 46.41 -9.06 -43.42
C CYS A 373 46.74 -10.23 -44.36
N HIS A 374 47.21 -9.94 -45.58
CA HIS A 374 47.80 -10.93 -46.48
C HIS A 374 49.25 -11.20 -46.06
N ILE A 375 49.58 -12.48 -45.89
CA ILE A 375 50.93 -12.99 -45.63
C ILE A 375 51.64 -13.17 -46.97
N ILE A 376 52.83 -12.58 -47.13
CA ILE A 376 53.93 -13.12 -47.95
C ILE A 376 55.12 -13.28 -47.03
#